data_AF-A0A8T3TQ28-F1
#
_entry.id   AF-A0A8T3TQ28-F1
#
_cell.length_a   1.000
_cell.length_b   1.000
_cell.length_c   1.000
_cell.angle_alpha   90.00
_cell.angle_beta   90.00
_cell.angle_gamma   90.00
#
_symmetry.space_group_name_H-M   'P 1'
#
loop_
_entity.id
_entity.type
_entity.pdbx_description
1 polymer ?
#
loop_
_entity_poly.entity_id
_entity_poly.type
_entity_poly.pdbx_seq_one_letter_code
_entity_poly.pdbx_strand_id
1 'polypeptide(L)' 'RLIVAGGETSGAVAAGLELQALDVGPQIAPGVPAMRAADRDLVLTLKSGNFGGPRFFADAAEVLRHG' A
#
# COMPACT_ATOMS: atom_id res chain seq x y z
N ARG A 1 5.47 8.23 -0.78
CA ARG A 1 4.89 7.14 0.04
C ARG A 1 3.40 7.37 0.26
N LEU A 2 2.57 6.33 0.11
CA LEU A 2 1.13 6.39 0.32
C LEU A 2 0.60 5.18 1.10
N ILE A 3 -0.29 5.39 2.06
CA ILE A 3 -0.94 4.31 2.82
C ILE A 3 -2.45 4.56 2.74
N VAL A 4 -3.19 3.61 2.17
CA VAL A 4 -4.64 3.74 1.99
C VAL A 4 -5.35 2.59 2.70
N ALA A 5 -6.45 2.93 3.38
CA ALA A 5 -7.29 1.96 4.07
C ALA A 5 -8.74 2.08 3.58
N GLY A 6 -9.35 0.92 3.33
CA GLY A 6 -10.70 0.81 2.76
C GLY A 6 -10.61 0.25 1.34
N GLY A 7 -11.45 -0.76 1.04
CA GLY A 7 -11.39 -1.46 -0.25
C GLY A 7 -11.75 -0.52 -1.42
N GLU A 8 -12.89 0.15 -1.31
CA GLU A 8 -13.39 1.09 -2.30
C GLU A 8 -12.47 2.31 -2.44
N THR A 9 -11.99 2.86 -1.32
CA THR A 9 -11.02 3.97 -1.32
C THR A 9 -9.71 3.57 -1.98
N SER A 10 -9.20 2.37 -1.69
CA SER A 10 -7.98 1.85 -2.31
C SER A 10 -8.13 1.68 -3.83
N GLY A 11 -9.28 1.17 -4.28
CA GLY A 11 -9.58 1.05 -5.70
C GLY A 11 -9.64 2.41 -6.40
N ALA A 12 -10.34 3.39 -5.79
CA ALA A 12 -10.43 4.74 -6.33
C ALA A 12 -9.06 5.43 -6.41
N VAL A 13 -8.20 5.26 -5.39
CA VAL A 13 -6.84 5.81 -5.39
C VAL A 13 -5.97 5.14 -6.45
N ALA A 14 -6.01 3.82 -6.59
CA ALA A 14 -5.25 3.11 -7.61
C ALA A 14 -5.64 3.56 -9.03
N ALA A 15 -6.95 3.72 -9.27
CA ALA A 15 -7.47 4.22 -10.53
C ALA A 15 -7.07 5.68 -10.80
N GLY A 16 -7.22 6.57 -9.81
CA GLY A 16 -6.88 7.99 -9.96
C GLY A 16 -5.38 8.27 -10.09
N LEU A 17 -4.53 7.36 -9.61
CA LEU A 17 -3.08 7.41 -9.83
C LEU A 17 -2.65 6.76 -11.14
N GLU A 18 -3.58 6.12 -11.86
CA GLU A 18 -3.33 5.42 -13.12
C GLU A 18 -2.19 4.39 -13.02
N LEU A 19 -2.13 3.66 -11.90
CA LEU A 19 -1.07 2.67 -11.64
C LEU A 19 -1.17 1.50 -12.64
N GLN A 20 -0.19 1.39 -13.54
CA GLN A 20 -0.18 0.36 -14.60
C GLN A 20 0.47 -0.95 -14.15
N ALA A 21 1.51 -0.86 -13.32
CA ALA A 21 2.24 -2.01 -12.80
C ALA A 21 2.78 -1.71 -11.40
N LEU A 22 2.76 -2.74 -10.56
CA LEU A 22 3.20 -2.69 -9.16
C LEU A 22 4.15 -3.84 -8.88
N ASP A 23 5.34 -3.52 -8.37
CA ASP A 23 6.26 -4.49 -7.81
C ASP A 23 5.84 -4.81 -6.38
N VAL A 24 5.62 -6.09 -6.09
CA VAL A 24 5.20 -6.56 -4.77
C VAL A 24 6.43 -6.73 -3.88
N GLY A 25 6.45 -6.01 -2.78
CA GLY A 25 7.50 -6.03 -1.76
C GLY A 25 7.12 -6.88 -0.53
N PRO A 26 7.75 -6.60 0.63
CA PRO A 26 7.50 -7.35 1.85
C PRO A 26 6.07 -7.19 2.36
N GLN A 27 5.59 -8.20 3.08
CA GLN A 27 4.26 -8.19 3.67
C GLN A 27 4.24 -7.31 4.93
N ILE A 28 3.26 -6.39 5.02
CA ILE A 28 3.05 -5.51 6.19
C ILE A 28 2.08 -6.18 7.17
N ALA A 29 1.04 -6.82 6.65
CA ALA A 29 0.07 -7.62 7.39
C ALA A 29 -0.43 -8.78 6.51
N PRO A 30 -1.07 -9.83 7.08
CA PRO A 30 -1.59 -10.94 6.28
C PRO A 30 -2.47 -10.44 5.13
N GLY A 31 -2.07 -10.69 3.88
CA GLY A 31 -2.81 -10.24 2.69
C GLY A 31 -2.63 -8.76 2.31
N VAL A 32 -1.73 -8.02 2.97
CA VAL A 32 -1.46 -6.60 2.69
C VAL A 32 0.05 -6.38 2.49
N PRO A 33 0.54 -6.38 1.24
CA PRO A 33 1.95 -6.13 0.94
C PRO A 33 2.28 -4.63 0.83
N ALA A 34 3.55 -4.31 1.00
CA ALA A 34 4.14 -3.11 0.44
C ALA A 34 4.27 -3.27 -1.08
N MET A 35 4.11 -2.18 -1.83
CA MET A 35 4.21 -2.17 -3.28
C MET A 35 4.99 -0.93 -3.74
N ARG A 36 5.63 -1.04 -4.91
CA ARG A 36 6.28 0.09 -5.60
C ARG A 36 5.70 0.23 -7.01
N ALA A 37 5.38 1.44 -7.41
CA ALA A 37 4.95 1.73 -8.77
C ALA A 37 6.14 1.58 -9.72
N ALA A 38 5.95 0.84 -10.82
CA ALA A 38 7.03 0.58 -11.77
C ALA A 38 7.42 1.82 -12.60
N ASP A 39 6.49 2.76 -12.77
CA ASP A 39 6.61 3.91 -13.66
C ASP A 39 7.03 5.22 -12.96
N ARG A 40 7.05 5.23 -11.63
CA ARG A 40 7.32 6.43 -10.83
C ARG A 40 7.87 6.07 -9.46
N ASP A 41 8.55 7.02 -8.83
CA ASP A 41 9.06 6.85 -7.46
C ASP A 41 7.93 6.96 -6.42
N LEU A 42 7.08 5.93 -6.38
CA LEU A 42 5.96 5.82 -5.46
C LEU A 42 5.93 4.45 -4.81
N VAL A 43 6.18 4.44 -3.50
CA VAL A 43 5.87 3.30 -2.64
C VAL A 43 4.50 3.47 -2.00
N LEU A 44 3.74 2.39 -1.95
CA LEU A 44 2.40 2.39 -1.40
C LEU A 44 2.00 1.06 -0.77
N THR A 45 0.98 1.12 0.08
CA THR A 45 0.20 -0.06 0.45
C THR A 45 -1.28 0.28 0.42
N LEU A 46 -2.08 -0.67 -0.07
CA LEU A 46 -3.52 -0.55 -0.23
C LEU A 46 -4.16 -1.67 0.58
N LYS A 47 -4.86 -1.33 1.67
CA LYS A 47 -5.48 -2.33 2.54
C LYS A 47 -7.00 -2.27 2.50
N SER A 48 -7.64 -3.44 2.57
CA SER A 48 -9.06 -3.52 2.90
C SER A 48 -9.31 -3.02 4.34
N GLY A 49 -10.54 -2.60 4.63
CA GLY A 49 -10.91 -1.98 5.91
C GLY A 49 -10.52 -2.82 7.12
N ASN A 50 -10.82 -4.12 7.08
CA ASN A 50 -10.69 -5.06 8.20
C ASN A 50 -9.31 -5.76 8.32
N PHE A 51 -8.33 -5.37 7.50
CA PHE A 51 -7.01 -6.00 7.50
C PHE A 51 -6.01 -5.19 8.33
N GLY A 52 -5.06 -5.89 8.93
CA GLY A 52 -4.03 -5.31 9.80
C GLY A 52 -4.46 -5.15 11.26
N GLY A 53 -3.47 -4.96 12.14
CA GLY A 53 -3.69 -4.71 13.57
C GLY A 53 -3.72 -3.21 13.90
N PRO A 54 -3.89 -2.86 15.20
CA PRO A 54 -3.93 -1.47 15.66
C PRO A 54 -2.69 -0.63 15.28
N ARG A 55 -1.56 -1.28 15.03
CA ARG A 55 -0.30 -0.62 14.64
C ARG A 55 -0.06 -0.55 13.12
N PHE A 56 -1.01 -1.02 12.30
CA PHE A 56 -0.79 -1.17 10.86
C PHE A 56 -0.20 0.06 10.19
N PHE A 57 -0.69 1.27 10.49
CA PHE A 57 -0.18 2.49 9.87
C PHE A 57 1.27 2.80 10.27
N ALA A 58 1.67 2.49 11.51
CA ALA A 58 3.04 2.67 11.97
C ALA A 58 3.96 1.63 11.31
N ASP A 59 3.56 0.35 11.32
CA ASP A 59 4.30 -0.74 10.69
C ASP A 59 4.46 -0.47 9.17
N ALA A 60 3.38 -0.04 8.48
CA ALA A 60 3.41 0.34 7.07
C ALA A 60 4.33 1.55 6.82
N ALA A 61 4.25 2.58 7.67
CA ALA A 61 5.10 3.75 7.52
C ALA A 61 6.59 3.38 7.65
N GLU A 62 6.94 2.48 8.56
CA GLU A 62 8.31 1.98 8.72
C GLU A 62 8.77 1.19 7.49
N VAL A 63 8.01 0.18 7.07
CA VAL A 63 8.35 -0.68 5.92
C VAL A 63 8.56 0.17 4.66
N LEU A 64 7.66 1.11 4.40
CA LEU A 64 7.71 1.97 3.22
C LEU A 64 8.74 3.12 3.36
N ARG A 65 9.55 3.22 4.42
CA ARG A 65 10.68 4.19 4.48
C ARG A 65 11.88 3.71 3.69
N HIS A 66 12.01 2.40 3.53
CA HIS A 66 13.20 1.74 3.00
C HIS A 66 13.06 1.29 1.56
N GLY A 67 11.89 1.51 0.97
CA GLY A 67 11.53 0.99 -0.33
C GLY A 67 11.51 2.03 -1.41
#